data_AF-A0A554IN43-F1
#
_entry.id   AF-A0A554IN43-F1
#
_cell.length_a   1.000
_cell.length_b   1.000
_cell.length_c   1.000
_cell.angle_alpha   90.00
_cell.angle_beta   90.00
_cell.angle_gamma   90.00
#
_symmetry.space_group_name_H-M   'P 1'
#
loop_
_entity.id
_entity.type
_entity.pdbx_description
1 polymer ?
#
loop_
_entity_poly.entity_id
_entity_poly.type
_entity_poly.pdbx_seq_one_letter_code
_entity_poly.pdbx_strand_id
1 'polypeptide(L)'
;MSRKTALILIASVIALLAAGFLIFYFFLRRGEPVEPPPGGEFPSGEEAAFEEKEPALLPEIDGVAPLAFHPILRRLSTVPTAGAVAGTRDQGTLVRYIERASGNVFEILATGEGERRLTNTTIPKVYEALWNKAGNAVLLRYLKDDGETIGLSEWRRHLLCERGGRGDAGGARPFFRR
;
A
#
# COMPACT_ATOMS: atom_id res chain seq x y z
N MET A 1 -1.52 26.07 63.14
CA MET A 1 -0.29 26.57 62.47
C MET A 1 -0.06 28.02 62.83
N SER A 2 1.19 28.43 63.08
CA SER A 2 1.47 29.84 63.35
C SER A 2 1.30 30.65 62.06
N ARG A 3 0.79 31.89 62.15
CA ARG A 3 0.60 32.77 60.99
C ARG A 3 1.89 32.92 60.16
N LYS A 4 3.06 32.83 60.80
CA LYS A 4 4.38 32.88 60.17
C LYS A 4 4.69 31.62 59.34
N THR A 5 4.35 30.43 59.85
CA THR A 5 4.53 29.18 59.10
C THR A 5 3.58 29.08 57.89
N ALA A 6 2.37 29.66 58.00
CA ALA A 6 1.44 29.74 56.87
C ALA A 6 1.96 30.68 55.76
N LEU A 7 2.53 31.84 56.12
CA LEU A 7 3.14 32.77 55.16
C LEU A 7 4.35 32.16 54.43
N ILE A 8 5.19 31.40 55.15
CA ILE A 8 6.36 30.73 54.55
C ILE A 8 5.93 29.64 53.55
N LEU A 9 4.89 28.86 53.88
CA LEU A 9 4.36 27.84 52.97
C LEU A 9 3.81 28.47 51.68
N ILE A 10 3.00 29.52 51.79
CA ILE A 10 2.43 30.24 50.65
C ILE A 10 3.54 30.84 49.77
N ALA A 11 4.56 31.46 50.36
CA ALA A 11 5.69 32.01 49.62
C ALA A 11 6.47 30.93 48.85
N SER A 12 6.66 29.74 49.43
CA SER A 12 7.36 28.64 48.74
C SER A 12 6.58 28.09 47.55
N VAL A 13 5.25 28.02 47.65
CA VAL A 13 4.38 27.55 46.56
C VAL A 13 4.40 28.55 45.40
N ILE A 14 4.34 29.85 45.71
CA ILE A 14 4.44 30.90 44.67
C ILE A 14 5.80 30.87 43.99
N ALA A 15 6.89 30.67 44.75
CA ALA A 15 8.23 30.56 44.18
C ALA A 15 8.37 29.34 43.25
N LEU A 16 7.79 28.19 43.63
CA LEU A 16 7.78 26.98 42.78
C LEU A 16 6.96 27.18 41.50
N LEU A 17 5.81 27.85 41.59
CA LEU A 17 4.99 28.16 40.40
C LEU A 17 5.70 29.14 39.46
N ALA A 18 6.37 30.16 40.00
CA ALA A 18 7.14 31.11 39.19
C ALA A 18 8.35 30.45 38.51
N ALA A 19 9.07 29.58 39.21
CA ALA A 19 10.18 28.81 38.65
C ALA A 19 9.70 27.84 37.56
N GLY A 20 8.61 27.11 37.80
CA GLY A 20 7.98 26.23 36.82
C GLY A 20 7.52 26.98 35.56
N PHE A 21 6.94 28.18 35.74
CA PHE A 21 6.53 29.04 34.63
C PHE A 21 7.73 29.54 33.81
N LEU A 22 8.83 29.94 34.46
CA LEU A 22 10.05 30.34 33.77
C LEU A 22 10.66 29.19 32.97
N ILE A 23 10.72 27.99 33.54
CA ILE A 23 11.22 26.80 32.85
C ILE A 23 10.33 26.47 31.65
N PHE A 24 9.00 26.47 31.83
CA PHE A 24 8.05 26.25 30.74
C PHE A 24 8.23 27.30 29.62
N TYR A 25 8.34 28.58 29.98
CA TYR A 25 8.47 29.65 29.00
C TYR A 25 9.80 29.61 28.24
N PHE A 26 10.91 29.32 28.90
CA PHE A 26 12.24 29.35 28.26
C PHE A 26 12.61 28.06 27.53
N PHE A 27 12.13 26.90 28.01
CA PHE A 27 12.52 25.59 27.46
C PHE A 27 11.42 24.94 26.62
N LEU A 28 10.14 25.14 26.94
CA LEU A 28 9.03 24.50 26.22
C LEU A 28 8.41 25.38 25.12
N ARG A 29 8.71 26.69 25.07
CA ARG A 29 8.34 27.55 23.92
C ARG A 29 9.38 27.58 22.79
N ARG A 30 10.53 26.91 22.94
CA ARG A 30 11.47 26.72 21.82
C ARG A 30 10.99 25.57 20.91
N GLY A 31 9.82 25.74 20.33
CA GLY A 31 9.47 25.01 19.13
C GLY A 31 10.18 25.71 17.98
N GLU A 32 11.21 25.07 17.41
CA GLU A 32 11.73 25.48 16.11
C GLU A 32 10.54 25.58 15.13
N PRO A 33 10.41 26.67 14.36
CA PRO A 33 9.48 26.69 13.26
C PRO A 33 9.93 25.59 12.30
N VAL A 34 9.23 24.45 12.31
CA VAL A 34 9.38 23.45 11.27
C VAL A 34 8.83 24.10 10.02
N GLU A 35 9.72 24.69 9.23
CA GLU A 35 9.38 25.14 7.90
C GLU A 35 8.78 23.94 7.16
N PRO A 36 7.54 24.03 6.67
CA PRO A 36 7.02 22.99 5.81
C PRO A 36 8.02 22.86 4.64
N PRO A 37 8.38 21.63 4.23
CA PRO A 37 9.21 21.46 3.04
C PRO A 37 8.60 22.30 1.92
N PRO A 38 9.40 23.05 1.13
CA PRO A 38 8.88 23.90 0.08
C PRO A 38 7.89 23.06 -0.72
N GLY A 39 6.61 23.45 -0.61
CA GLY A 39 5.53 22.73 -1.26
C GLY A 39 5.92 22.66 -2.72
N GLY A 40 6.12 21.43 -3.21
CA GLY A 40 6.33 21.23 -4.63
C GLY A 40 5.16 21.88 -5.34
N GLU A 41 5.46 22.91 -6.13
CA GLU A 41 4.51 23.45 -7.09
C GLU A 41 4.18 22.29 -8.01
N PHE A 42 3.04 21.65 -7.76
CA PHE A 42 2.44 20.80 -8.77
C PHE A 42 2.29 21.68 -10.00
N PRO A 43 2.76 21.26 -11.18
CA PRO A 43 2.57 22.04 -12.39
C PRO A 43 1.06 22.16 -12.59
N SER A 44 0.51 23.32 -12.22
CA SER A 44 -0.80 23.73 -12.68
C SER A 44 -0.70 23.73 -14.19
N GLY A 45 -1.63 23.03 -14.85
CA GLY A 45 -1.64 22.86 -16.29
C GLY A 45 -1.67 24.20 -17.01
N GLU A 46 -0.50 24.79 -17.17
CA GLU A 46 -0.17 25.57 -18.33
C GLU A 46 -0.25 24.55 -19.46
N GLU A 47 -1.25 24.71 -20.33
CA GLU A 47 -1.31 23.98 -21.59
C GLU A 47 -0.02 24.29 -22.32
N ALA A 48 1.00 23.47 -22.10
CA ALA A 48 2.15 23.42 -22.97
C ALA A 48 1.56 23.12 -24.34
N ALA A 49 1.58 24.13 -25.21
CA ALA A 49 1.32 23.93 -26.62
C ALA A 49 2.28 22.81 -27.05
N PHE A 50 1.73 21.63 -27.28
CA PHE A 50 2.47 20.54 -27.88
C PHE A 50 2.80 21.02 -29.28
N GLU A 51 4.00 21.59 -29.45
CA GLU A 51 4.60 21.68 -30.77
C GLU A 51 4.75 20.22 -31.21
N GLU A 52 3.85 19.78 -32.10
CA GLU A 52 3.92 18.50 -32.79
C GLU A 52 5.18 18.54 -33.64
N LYS A 53 6.33 18.33 -33.00
CA LYS A 53 7.57 18.09 -33.68
C LYS A 53 7.39 16.73 -34.32
N GLU A 54 7.29 16.73 -35.65
CA GLU A 54 7.34 15.53 -36.47
C GLU A 54 8.37 14.56 -35.88
N PRO A 55 8.02 13.27 -35.74
CA PRO A 55 8.93 12.29 -35.16
C PRO A 55 10.21 12.32 -35.98
N ALA A 56 11.31 12.74 -35.34
CA ALA A 56 12.61 12.67 -35.95
C ALA A 56 12.89 11.20 -36.28
N LEU A 57 12.87 10.87 -37.57
CA LEU A 57 13.21 9.55 -38.06
C LEU A 57 14.64 9.25 -37.57
N LEU A 58 14.76 8.29 -36.66
CA LEU A 58 16.05 7.74 -36.26
C LEU A 58 16.72 7.18 -37.52
N PRO A 59 18.05 7.32 -37.67
CA PRO A 59 18.74 6.69 -38.79
C PRO A 59 18.46 5.19 -38.75
N GLU A 60 17.94 4.68 -39.86
CA GLU A 60 17.68 3.25 -40.05
C GLU A 60 19.03 2.53 -40.09
N ILE A 61 19.40 1.93 -38.97
CA ILE A 61 20.61 1.11 -38.87
C ILE A 61 20.25 -0.27 -39.44
N ASP A 62 20.53 -0.45 -40.74
CA ASP A 62 20.45 -1.75 -41.40
C ASP A 62 21.38 -2.76 -40.69
N GLY A 63 20.79 -3.80 -40.10
CA GLY A 63 21.53 -4.99 -39.64
C GLY A 63 21.63 -5.20 -38.13
N VAL A 64 21.00 -4.38 -37.29
CA VAL A 64 20.88 -4.70 -35.85
C VAL A 64 19.59 -5.48 -35.64
N ALA A 65 19.71 -6.77 -35.29
CA ALA A 65 18.56 -7.56 -34.82
C ALA A 65 17.79 -6.73 -33.78
N PRO A 66 16.45 -6.61 -33.87
CA PRO A 66 15.70 -5.72 -33.00
C PRO A 66 16.05 -6.02 -31.55
N LEU A 67 16.76 -5.08 -30.91
CA LEU A 67 17.03 -5.16 -29.48
C LEU A 67 15.66 -5.26 -28.83
N ALA A 68 15.37 -6.43 -28.23
CA ALA A 68 14.10 -6.68 -27.59
C ALA A 68 13.83 -5.53 -26.61
N PHE A 69 12.81 -4.73 -26.91
CA PHE A 69 12.43 -3.59 -26.10
C PHE A 69 11.91 -4.10 -24.75
N HIS A 70 12.71 -3.94 -23.70
CA HIS A 70 12.33 -4.27 -22.34
C HIS A 70 11.93 -2.97 -21.63
N PRO A 71 10.62 -2.68 -21.48
CA PRO A 71 10.20 -1.46 -20.82
C PRO A 71 10.59 -1.48 -19.34
N ILE A 72 11.04 -0.33 -18.82
CA ILE A 72 11.41 -0.16 -17.40
C ILE A 72 10.18 -0.36 -16.50
N LEU A 73 9.00 0.06 -16.97
CA LEU A 73 7.72 -0.12 -16.29
C LEU A 73 6.75 -0.87 -17.21
N ARG A 74 6.05 -1.85 -16.64
CA ARG A 74 5.03 -2.63 -17.36
C ARG A 74 3.69 -2.53 -16.64
N ARG A 75 2.64 -2.26 -17.40
CA ARG A 75 1.26 -2.35 -16.92
C ARG A 75 0.85 -3.81 -16.86
N LEU A 76 0.51 -4.31 -15.67
CA LEU A 76 0.09 -5.71 -15.46
C LEU A 76 -1.42 -5.91 -15.43
N SER A 77 -2.20 -4.86 -15.18
CA SER A 77 -3.67 -4.91 -15.16
C SER A 77 -4.23 -3.68 -15.87
N THR A 78 -5.29 -3.89 -16.66
CA THR A 78 -6.11 -2.82 -17.25
C THR A 78 -7.31 -2.46 -16.38
N VAL A 79 -7.66 -3.32 -15.41
CA VAL A 79 -8.77 -3.13 -14.48
C VAL A 79 -8.30 -2.53 -13.15
N PRO A 80 -9.16 -1.80 -12.42
CA PRO A 80 -8.83 -1.26 -11.11
C PRO A 80 -8.48 -2.37 -10.11
N THR A 81 -7.35 -2.24 -9.44
CA THR A 81 -6.86 -3.21 -8.45
C THR A 81 -6.96 -2.68 -7.02
N ALA A 82 -7.41 -3.51 -6.07
CA ALA A 82 -7.54 -3.17 -4.65
C ALA A 82 -6.20 -3.28 -3.88
N GLY A 83 -5.24 -4.00 -4.45
CA GLY A 83 -3.92 -4.22 -3.87
C GLY A 83 -3.21 -5.37 -4.59
N ALA A 84 -1.89 -5.38 -4.49
CA ALA A 84 -1.03 -6.35 -5.15
C ALA A 84 0.17 -6.74 -4.28
N VAL A 85 0.75 -7.91 -4.57
CA VAL A 85 1.97 -8.41 -3.95
C VAL A 85 2.82 -9.12 -4.99
N ALA A 86 4.12 -8.85 -4.98
CA ALA A 86 5.09 -9.57 -5.80
C ALA A 86 5.75 -10.69 -4.98
N GLY A 87 6.03 -11.82 -5.62
CA GLY A 87 6.78 -12.92 -5.05
C GLY A 87 7.58 -13.65 -6.11
N THR A 88 8.70 -14.23 -5.71
CA THR A 88 9.58 -14.99 -6.62
C THR A 88 9.20 -16.46 -6.62
N ARG A 89 9.28 -17.09 -7.79
CA ARG A 89 9.06 -18.53 -7.99
C ARG A 89 10.00 -19.03 -9.08
N ASP A 90 10.05 -20.34 -9.30
CA ASP A 90 11.02 -20.95 -10.22
C ASP A 90 10.95 -20.40 -11.66
N GLN A 91 9.78 -19.92 -12.07
CA GLN A 91 9.52 -19.33 -13.40
C GLN A 91 9.72 -17.81 -13.46
N GLY A 92 10.19 -17.18 -12.37
CA GLY A 92 10.44 -15.73 -12.27
C GLY A 92 9.57 -15.03 -11.23
N THR A 93 9.49 -13.70 -11.35
CA THR A 93 8.66 -12.86 -10.46
C THR A 93 7.20 -12.97 -10.87
N LEU A 94 6.35 -13.37 -9.94
CA LEU A 94 4.90 -13.40 -10.07
C LEU A 94 4.30 -12.26 -9.26
N VAL A 95 3.26 -11.65 -9.80
CA VAL A 95 2.46 -10.64 -9.13
C VAL A 95 1.07 -11.20 -8.92
N ARG A 96 0.58 -11.14 -7.68
CA ARG A 96 -0.81 -11.38 -7.35
C ARG A 96 -1.50 -10.07 -7.10
N TYR A 97 -2.71 -9.91 -7.62
CA TYR A 97 -3.52 -8.73 -7.37
C TYR A 97 -4.98 -9.12 -7.22
N ILE A 98 -5.76 -8.17 -6.71
CA ILE A 98 -7.20 -8.33 -6.52
C ILE A 98 -7.91 -7.25 -7.31
N GLU A 99 -8.85 -7.66 -8.16
CA GLU A 99 -9.71 -6.74 -8.89
C GLU A 99 -10.73 -6.08 -7.93
N ARG A 100 -10.90 -4.76 -7.99
CA ARG A 100 -11.81 -4.03 -7.08
C ARG A 100 -13.28 -4.41 -7.29
N ALA A 101 -13.68 -4.59 -8.55
CA ALA A 101 -15.07 -4.82 -8.91
C ALA A 101 -15.56 -6.20 -8.45
N SER A 102 -14.76 -7.24 -8.70
CA SER A 102 -15.15 -8.63 -8.46
C SER A 102 -14.55 -9.22 -7.17
N GLY A 103 -13.49 -8.60 -6.61
CA GLY A 103 -12.74 -9.15 -5.48
C GLY A 103 -12.01 -10.45 -5.78
N ASN A 104 -11.92 -10.82 -7.07
CA ASN A 104 -11.19 -12.02 -7.46
C ASN A 104 -9.69 -11.77 -7.42
N VAL A 105 -8.97 -12.81 -7.00
CA VAL A 105 -7.52 -12.81 -6.98
C VAL A 105 -7.01 -13.34 -8.31
N PHE A 106 -6.09 -12.62 -8.92
CA PHE A 106 -5.38 -13.01 -10.13
C PHE A 106 -3.89 -13.16 -9.85
N GLU A 107 -3.22 -13.95 -10.69
CA GLU A 107 -1.77 -14.14 -10.69
C GLU A 107 -1.28 -13.95 -12.13
N ILE A 108 -0.23 -13.15 -12.31
CA ILE A 108 0.39 -12.85 -13.59
C ILE A 108 1.91 -12.81 -13.42
N LEU A 109 2.67 -13.18 -14.46
CA LEU A 109 4.12 -12.97 -14.44
C LEU A 109 4.43 -11.47 -14.53
N ALA A 110 5.56 -11.04 -13.96
CA ALA A 110 6.07 -9.68 -14.14
C ALA A 110 6.40 -9.36 -15.62
N THR A 111 6.48 -10.39 -16.47
CA THR A 111 6.55 -10.25 -17.92
C THR A 111 5.24 -9.75 -18.54
N GLY A 112 4.13 -9.80 -17.82
CA GLY A 112 2.77 -9.50 -18.31
C GLY A 112 2.08 -10.70 -18.96
N GLU A 113 2.69 -11.88 -18.92
CA GLU A 113 2.17 -13.10 -19.53
C GLU A 113 1.50 -14.01 -18.50
N GLY A 114 0.63 -14.91 -18.98
CA GLY A 114 0.08 -16.00 -18.17
C GLY A 114 -0.86 -15.57 -17.05
N GLU A 115 -1.64 -14.49 -17.25
CA GLU A 115 -2.66 -14.07 -16.29
C GLU A 115 -3.66 -15.20 -16.05
N ARG A 116 -3.91 -15.53 -14.77
CA ARG A 116 -4.88 -16.54 -14.38
C ARG A 116 -5.59 -16.17 -13.08
N ARG A 117 -6.87 -16.52 -13.00
CA ARG A 117 -7.68 -16.37 -11.79
C ARG A 117 -7.37 -17.47 -10.76
N LEU A 118 -7.27 -17.10 -9.49
CA LEU A 118 -6.97 -18.01 -8.37
C LEU A 118 -8.20 -18.33 -7.50
N THR A 119 -9.19 -17.45 -7.46
CA THR A 119 -10.39 -17.60 -6.61
C THR A 119 -11.64 -17.82 -7.43
N ASN A 120 -12.54 -18.67 -6.96
CA ASN A 120 -13.86 -18.86 -7.57
C ASN A 120 -14.97 -18.08 -6.86
N THR A 121 -14.64 -17.38 -5.77
CA THR A 121 -15.58 -16.61 -4.97
C THR A 121 -15.45 -15.13 -5.29
N THR A 122 -16.56 -14.50 -5.65
CA THR A 122 -16.65 -13.07 -5.90
C THR A 122 -16.98 -12.34 -4.60
N ILE A 123 -16.21 -11.28 -4.28
CA ILE A 123 -16.48 -10.35 -3.19
C ILE A 123 -16.54 -8.96 -3.83
N PRO A 124 -17.72 -8.42 -4.11
CA PRO A 124 -17.82 -7.15 -4.83
C PRO A 124 -17.38 -5.97 -3.96
N LYS A 125 -17.09 -4.84 -4.62
CA LYS A 125 -16.80 -3.54 -3.97
C LYS A 125 -15.61 -3.61 -2.99
N VAL A 126 -14.51 -4.23 -3.40
CA VAL A 126 -13.27 -4.27 -2.60
C VAL A 126 -12.52 -2.94 -2.76
N TYR A 127 -12.29 -2.27 -1.64
CA TYR A 127 -11.58 -1.00 -1.61
C TYR A 127 -10.09 -1.19 -1.37
N GLU A 128 -9.72 -2.11 -0.49
CA GLU A 128 -8.34 -2.32 -0.04
C GLU A 128 -8.05 -3.81 0.16
N ALA A 129 -6.86 -4.23 -0.26
CA ALA A 129 -6.34 -5.58 -0.07
C ALA A 129 -4.93 -5.53 0.54
N LEU A 130 -4.80 -6.01 1.77
CA LEU A 130 -3.54 -6.06 2.51
C LEU A 130 -2.98 -7.47 2.50
N TRP A 131 -1.91 -7.65 1.73
CA TRP A 131 -1.23 -8.94 1.59
C TRP A 131 -0.20 -9.17 2.69
N ASN A 132 -0.04 -10.42 3.10
CA ASN A 132 1.14 -10.79 3.86
C ASN A 132 2.38 -10.85 2.96
N LYS A 133 3.58 -10.80 3.56
CA LYS A 133 4.85 -10.78 2.80
C LYS A 133 5.05 -11.99 1.87
N ALA A 134 4.49 -13.15 2.24
CA ALA A 134 4.58 -14.37 1.43
C ALA A 134 3.55 -14.42 0.27
N GLY A 135 2.61 -13.47 0.22
CA GLY A 135 1.54 -13.40 -0.77
C GLY A 135 0.56 -14.58 -0.75
N ASN A 136 0.52 -15.36 0.34
CA ASN A 136 -0.36 -16.53 0.49
C ASN A 136 -1.57 -16.25 1.39
N ALA A 137 -1.64 -15.07 2.01
CA ALA A 137 -2.81 -14.60 2.74
C ALA A 137 -3.06 -13.12 2.45
N VAL A 138 -4.33 -12.73 2.47
CA VAL A 138 -4.76 -11.35 2.24
C VAL A 138 -5.98 -11.01 3.10
N LEU A 139 -5.96 -9.79 3.61
CA LEU A 139 -7.07 -9.16 4.30
C LEU A 139 -7.78 -8.19 3.34
N LEU A 140 -9.07 -8.36 3.16
CA LEU A 140 -9.89 -7.57 2.25
C LEU A 140 -10.83 -6.66 3.03
N ARG A 141 -10.84 -5.38 2.69
CA ARG A 141 -11.85 -4.42 3.14
C ARG A 141 -12.77 -4.08 1.98
N TYR A 142 -14.05 -4.37 2.16
CA TYR A 142 -15.06 -4.22 1.12
C TYR A 142 -16.30 -3.55 1.68
N LEU A 143 -17.08 -2.92 0.80
CA LEU A 143 -18.35 -2.31 1.19
C LEU A 143 -19.46 -3.36 1.12
N LYS A 144 -20.25 -3.50 2.18
CA LYS A 144 -21.41 -4.37 2.18
C LYS A 144 -22.51 -3.83 1.26
N ASP A 145 -23.56 -4.62 1.10
CA ASP A 145 -24.67 -4.29 0.20
C ASP A 145 -25.43 -3.03 0.64
N ASP A 146 -25.40 -2.69 1.94
CA ASP A 146 -25.98 -1.48 2.51
C ASP A 146 -25.27 -0.17 2.08
N GLY A 147 -24.07 -0.27 1.48
CA GLY A 147 -23.33 0.90 1.02
C GLY A 147 -22.69 1.74 2.13
N GLU A 148 -22.80 1.31 3.39
CA GLU A 148 -22.33 2.07 4.56
C GLU A 148 -21.38 1.24 5.43
N THR A 149 -21.61 -0.06 5.53
CA THR A 149 -20.84 -0.93 6.41
C THR A 149 -19.62 -1.48 5.70
N ILE A 150 -18.45 -1.35 6.34
CA ILE A 150 -17.22 -2.02 5.89
C ILE A 150 -17.22 -3.47 6.39
N GLY A 151 -17.16 -4.41 5.45
CA GLY A 151 -16.87 -5.82 5.70
C GLY A 151 -15.37 -6.11 5.68
N LEU A 152 -14.97 -7.10 6.47
CA LEU A 152 -13.62 -7.63 6.50
C LEU A 152 -13.67 -9.11 6.12
N SER A 153 -12.78 -9.55 5.24
CA SER A 153 -12.63 -10.99 4.95
C SER A 153 -11.17 -11.39 4.83
N GLU A 154 -10.85 -12.58 5.31
CA GLU A 154 -9.54 -13.20 5.12
C GLU A 154 -9.62 -14.24 4.00
N TRP A 155 -8.69 -14.15 3.05
CA TRP A 155 -8.40 -15.23 2.12
C TRP A 155 -7.02 -15.79 2.39
N ARG A 156 -6.93 -17.12 2.48
CA ARG A 156 -5.67 -17.84 2.63
C ARG A 156 -5.58 -18.93 1.58
N ARG A 157 -4.46 -18.95 0.85
CA ARG A 157 -4.08 -20.08 0.03
C ARG A 157 -3.56 -21.16 0.98
N HIS A 158 -4.31 -22.24 1.17
CA HIS A 158 -3.77 -23.43 1.82
C HIS A 158 -2.65 -24.00 0.93
N LEU A 159 -1.42 -23.88 1.41
CA LEU A 159 -0.32 -24.71 0.92
C LEU A 159 -0.48 -26.06 1.59
N LEU A 160 -1.15 -27.01 0.95
CA LEU A 160 -0.93 -28.41 1.31
C LEU A 160 0.49 -28.73 0.86
N CYS A 161 1.35 -28.96 1.85
CA CYS A 161 2.68 -29.51 1.68
C CYS A 161 2.54 -30.85 0.95
N GLU A 162 3.07 -30.95 -0.28
CA GLU A 162 3.38 -32.24 -0.88
C GLU A 162 4.51 -32.87 -0.07
N ARG A 163 4.17 -33.52 1.05
CA ARG A 163 5.01 -34.55 1.65
C ARG A 163 4.45 -35.87 1.16
N GLY A 164 5.25 -36.54 0.33
CA GLY A 164 4.85 -37.72 -0.44
C GLY A 164 4.12 -38.80 0.36
N GLY A 165 3.16 -39.43 -0.31
CA GLY A 165 2.49 -40.62 0.21
C GLY A 165 1.07 -40.77 -0.34
N ARG A 166 0.95 -41.51 -1.45
CA ARG A 166 -0.24 -42.25 -1.91
C ARG A 166 -1.60 -41.52 -1.87
N GLY A 167 -2.02 -41.13 -3.08
CA GLY A 167 -3.36 -41.37 -3.59
C GLY A 167 -4.51 -40.93 -2.69
N ASP A 168 -4.86 -39.64 -2.75
CA ASP A 168 -6.26 -39.25 -2.66
C ASP A 168 -6.48 -37.94 -3.43
N ALA A 169 -7.33 -38.03 -4.46
CA ALA A 169 -7.73 -36.92 -5.31
C ALA A 169 -8.82 -36.09 -4.60
N GLY A 170 -8.44 -35.38 -3.54
CA GLY A 170 -9.30 -34.43 -2.83
C GLY A 170 -8.96 -33.00 -3.22
N GLY A 171 -9.73 -32.40 -4.12
CA GLY A 171 -9.53 -31.02 -4.59
C GLY A 171 -9.48 -30.01 -3.44
N ALA A 172 -8.31 -29.41 -3.22
CA ALA A 172 -8.11 -28.36 -2.23
C ALA A 172 -8.93 -27.11 -2.58
N ARG A 173 -9.95 -26.81 -1.78
CA ARG A 173 -10.79 -25.61 -1.96
C ARG A 173 -10.21 -24.44 -1.18
N PRO A 174 -9.99 -23.26 -1.79
CA PRO A 174 -9.70 -22.05 -1.04
C PRO A 174 -10.88 -21.71 -0.12
N PHE A 175 -10.61 -21.45 1.15
CA PHE A 175 -11.61 -21.17 2.17
C PHE A 175 -11.61 -19.67 2.51
N PHE A 176 -12.79 -19.05 2.42
CA PHE A 176 -13.03 -17.69 2.92
C PHE A 176 -13.75 -17.81 4.26
N ARG A 177 -13.17 -17.20 5.31
CA ARG A 177 -13.86 -17.03 6.59
C ARG A 177 -14.50 -15.64 6.60
N ARG A 178 -15.82 -15.59 6.65
CA ARG A 178 -16.60 -14.36 6.84
C ARG A 178 -16.75 -14.06 8.33
#